data_AF-A0A927XTL5-F1
#
_entry.id   AF-A0A927XTL5-F1
#
_cell.length_a   1.000
_cell.length_b   1.000
_cell.length_c   1.000
_cell.angle_alpha   90.00
_cell.angle_beta   90.00
_cell.angle_gamma   90.00
#
_symmetry.space_group_name_H-M   'P 1'
#
loop_
_entity.id
_entity.type
_entity.pdbx_description
1 polymer ?
#
loop_
_entity_poly.entity_id
_entity_poly.type
_entity_poly.pdbx_seq_one_letter_code
_entity_poly.pdbx_strand_id
1 'polypeptide(L)'
;MRTAKGLFRGVVMLLALMILLAATAFAENDEFTFVLNTAGDGYVVTGYTGGDANVKVPDWYKQMPVTEIGKSAFQGNTAITSVALPSTITRIGEAAFKNCTRLSSMTSYSAAAEPPAVDIVLGDADNNGETDIYDALLVMQYDAGWSVAINIGNADMDANNTINLEDALLILQQGAKQ
;
A
#
# COMPACT_ATOMS: atom_id res chain seq x y z
N MET A 1 26.87 -30.55 10.55
CA MET A 1 26.54 -29.15 10.16
C MET A 1 25.23 -29.13 9.41
N ARG A 2 24.11 -29.32 10.12
CA ARG A 2 22.77 -28.99 9.64
C ARG A 2 22.26 -27.93 10.62
N THR A 3 21.46 -26.98 10.14
CA THR A 3 20.52 -26.10 10.89
C THR A 3 20.83 -24.62 11.21
N ALA A 4 21.96 -24.01 10.81
CA ALA A 4 22.07 -22.54 10.96
C ALA A 4 21.02 -21.78 10.10
N LYS A 5 20.87 -22.18 8.82
CA LYS A 5 19.88 -21.58 7.91
C LYS A 5 18.41 -21.85 8.29
N GLY A 6 18.13 -22.97 8.96
CA GLY A 6 16.77 -23.32 9.39
C GLY A 6 16.35 -22.59 10.66
N LEU A 7 17.28 -22.45 11.62
CA LEU A 7 17.08 -21.67 12.83
C LEU A 7 16.95 -20.18 12.50
N PHE A 8 17.79 -19.67 11.60
CA PHE A 8 17.75 -18.28 11.14
C PHE A 8 16.41 -17.96 10.45
N ARG A 9 15.93 -18.86 9.58
CA ARG A 9 14.58 -18.75 8.96
C ARG A 9 13.44 -18.73 9.98
N GLY A 10 13.53 -19.52 11.05
CA GLY A 10 12.52 -19.56 12.11
C GLY A 10 12.51 -18.30 12.98
N VAL A 11 13.69 -17.78 13.32
CA VAL A 11 13.83 -16.54 14.11
C VAL A 11 13.44 -15.32 13.28
N VAL A 12 13.82 -15.27 12.00
CA VAL A 12 13.39 -14.23 11.05
C VAL A 12 11.88 -14.29 10.85
N MET A 13 11.26 -15.46 10.76
CA MET A 13 9.79 -15.57 10.74
C MET A 13 9.13 -15.05 12.02
N LEU A 14 9.71 -15.31 13.20
CA LEU A 14 9.14 -14.86 14.47
C LEU A 14 9.28 -13.34 14.62
N LEU A 15 10.43 -12.77 14.20
CA LEU A 15 10.68 -11.33 14.20
C LEU A 15 9.82 -10.62 13.14
N ALA A 16 9.72 -11.17 11.92
CA ALA A 16 8.82 -10.68 10.86
C ALA A 16 7.36 -10.73 11.31
N LEU A 17 6.93 -11.77 12.03
CA LEU A 17 5.56 -11.88 12.56
C LEU A 17 5.31 -10.90 13.72
N MET A 18 6.29 -10.69 14.60
CA MET A 18 6.20 -9.69 15.68
C MET A 18 6.23 -8.26 15.14
N ILE A 19 7.03 -8.00 14.11
CA ILE A 19 7.07 -6.72 13.40
C ILE A 19 5.79 -6.52 12.58
N LEU A 20 5.23 -7.55 11.95
CA LEU A 20 3.93 -7.50 11.28
C LEU A 20 2.80 -7.20 12.28
N LEU A 21 2.83 -7.80 13.48
CA LEU A 21 1.91 -7.45 14.57
C LEU A 21 2.10 -5.99 15.02
N ALA A 22 3.34 -5.47 15.05
CA ALA A 22 3.63 -4.09 15.42
C ALA A 22 3.32 -3.08 14.29
N ALA A 23 3.44 -3.49 13.04
CA ALA A 23 3.22 -2.65 11.86
C ALA A 23 1.73 -2.35 11.64
N THR A 24 0.84 -3.24 12.10
CA THR A 24 -0.60 -2.91 12.23
C THR A 24 -0.89 -1.75 13.21
N ALA A 25 0.10 -1.27 13.97
CA ALA A 25 -0.03 -0.11 14.86
C ALA A 25 0.46 1.21 14.24
N PHE A 26 1.11 1.20 13.07
CA PHE A 26 1.31 2.40 12.24
C PHE A 26 0.08 2.52 11.34
N ALA A 27 -1.01 3.03 11.92
CA ALA A 27 -2.14 3.46 11.12
C ALA A 27 -1.71 4.72 10.37
N GLU A 28 -1.32 4.58 9.09
CA GLU A 28 -1.67 5.63 8.14
C GLU A 28 -3.16 5.93 8.37
N ASN A 29 -3.55 7.20 8.35
CA ASN A 29 -4.97 7.56 8.38
C ASN A 29 -5.58 7.19 7.02
N ASP A 30 -5.61 5.90 6.71
CA ASP A 30 -6.14 5.37 5.46
C ASP A 30 -7.65 5.34 5.64
N GLU A 31 -8.26 6.50 5.39
CA GLU A 31 -9.71 6.62 5.32
C GLU A 31 -10.27 5.67 4.28
N PHE A 32 -9.45 5.23 3.31
CA PHE A 32 -9.78 4.23 2.33
C PHE A 32 -9.18 2.87 2.68
N THR A 33 -9.80 1.82 2.18
CA THR A 33 -9.23 0.46 2.22
C THR A 33 -9.24 -0.10 0.81
N PHE A 34 -8.16 -0.77 0.44
CA PHE A 34 -7.95 -1.27 -0.91
C PHE A 34 -7.68 -2.77 -0.92
N VAL A 35 -8.16 -3.44 -1.98
CA VAL A 35 -7.84 -4.85 -2.29
C VAL A 35 -7.49 -4.97 -3.76
N LEU A 36 -6.51 -5.80 -4.10
CA LEU A 36 -6.16 -6.07 -5.51
C LEU A 36 -7.35 -6.69 -6.24
N ASN A 37 -7.64 -6.19 -7.45
CA ASN A 37 -8.70 -6.75 -8.26
C ASN A 37 -8.34 -8.19 -8.73
N THR A 38 -9.33 -8.93 -9.22
CA THR A 38 -9.12 -10.33 -9.65
C THR A 38 -8.20 -10.44 -10.87
N ALA A 39 -8.04 -9.38 -11.66
CA ALA A 39 -7.16 -9.34 -12.81
C ALA A 39 -5.68 -9.09 -12.43
N GLY A 40 -5.41 -8.56 -11.24
CA GLY A 40 -4.09 -8.19 -10.77
C GLY A 40 -3.53 -6.92 -11.40
N ASP A 41 -4.36 -6.10 -12.07
CA ASP A 41 -3.95 -4.92 -12.83
C ASP A 41 -4.45 -3.58 -12.24
N GLY A 42 -5.07 -3.63 -11.06
CA GLY A 42 -5.52 -2.43 -10.34
C GLY A 42 -6.16 -2.75 -8.98
N TYR A 43 -6.49 -1.70 -8.23
CA TYR A 43 -7.07 -1.79 -6.90
C TYR A 43 -8.56 -1.47 -6.85
N VAL A 44 -9.24 -2.14 -5.93
CA VAL A 44 -10.64 -1.97 -5.57
C VAL A 44 -10.72 -1.22 -4.25
N VAL A 45 -11.45 -0.10 -4.21
CA VAL A 45 -11.79 0.58 -2.95
C VAL A 45 -12.87 -0.24 -2.23
N THR A 46 -12.53 -0.92 -1.13
CA THR A 46 -13.46 -1.79 -0.40
C THR A 46 -14.16 -1.11 0.77
N GLY A 47 -13.69 0.07 1.17
CA GLY A 47 -14.22 0.77 2.32
C GLY A 47 -13.74 2.22 2.38
N TYR A 48 -14.59 3.09 2.90
CA TYR A 48 -14.27 4.47 3.25
C TYR A 48 -14.82 4.81 4.64
N THR A 49 -13.94 5.13 5.58
CA THR A 49 -14.28 5.48 6.98
C THR A 49 -14.08 6.95 7.31
N GLY A 50 -13.73 7.77 6.31
CA GLY A 50 -13.48 9.19 6.50
C GLY A 50 -14.74 10.02 6.74
N GLY A 51 -14.51 11.22 7.28
CA GLY A 51 -15.55 12.17 7.69
C GLY A 51 -15.84 13.29 6.69
N ASP A 52 -15.18 13.28 5.54
CA ASP A 52 -15.22 14.41 4.61
C ASP A 52 -16.56 14.54 3.87
N ALA A 53 -16.98 15.79 3.70
CA ALA A 53 -18.16 16.12 2.91
C ALA A 53 -17.90 16.01 1.39
N ASN A 54 -16.64 16.18 0.96
CA ASN A 54 -16.24 16.13 -0.44
C ASN A 54 -15.12 15.11 -0.58
N VAL A 55 -15.46 13.92 -1.05
CA VAL A 55 -14.52 12.81 -1.12
C VAL A 55 -13.95 12.72 -2.52
N LYS A 56 -12.63 12.74 -2.63
CA LYS A 56 -11.93 12.43 -3.88
C LYS A 56 -11.30 11.05 -3.73
N VAL A 57 -11.83 10.08 -4.47
CA VAL A 57 -11.21 8.75 -4.54
C VAL A 57 -9.85 8.91 -5.22
N PRO A 58 -8.76 8.32 -4.72
CA PRO A 58 -7.44 8.48 -5.33
C PRO A 58 -7.37 7.81 -6.71
N ASP A 59 -6.53 8.37 -7.58
CA ASP A 59 -6.22 7.82 -8.91
C ASP A 59 -5.46 6.49 -8.82
N TRP A 60 -4.60 6.38 -7.80
CA TRP A 60 -3.59 5.35 -7.65
C TRP A 60 -3.50 4.87 -6.21
N TYR A 61 -3.15 3.59 -6.04
CA TYR A 61 -2.73 3.01 -4.77
C TYR A 61 -1.57 2.06 -5.05
N LYS A 62 -0.46 2.19 -4.31
CA LYS A 62 0.79 1.43 -4.52
C LYS A 62 1.18 1.32 -6.00
N GLN A 63 1.26 2.46 -6.68
CA GLN A 63 1.63 2.60 -8.10
C GLN A 63 0.73 1.86 -9.11
N MET A 64 -0.42 1.36 -8.68
CA MET A 64 -1.41 0.76 -9.57
C MET A 64 -2.68 1.60 -9.58
N PRO A 65 -3.40 1.64 -10.72
CA PRO A 65 -4.60 2.44 -10.82
C PRO A 65 -5.67 1.91 -9.88
N VAL A 66 -6.45 2.82 -9.30
CA VAL A 66 -7.72 2.45 -8.68
C VAL A 66 -8.73 2.29 -9.80
N THR A 67 -9.23 1.06 -9.98
CA THR A 67 -10.05 0.68 -11.13
C THR A 67 -11.49 0.34 -10.75
N GLU A 68 -11.78 0.14 -9.47
CA GLU A 68 -13.09 -0.31 -9.02
C GLU A 68 -13.49 0.27 -7.66
N ILE A 69 -14.80 0.44 -7.47
CA ILE A 69 -15.42 0.65 -6.16
C ILE A 69 -16.10 -0.65 -5.74
N GLY A 70 -15.73 -1.16 -4.58
CA GLY A 70 -16.20 -2.42 -4.03
C GLY A 70 -17.64 -2.38 -3.52
N LYS A 71 -18.19 -3.57 -3.23
CA LYS A 71 -19.51 -3.72 -2.61
C LYS A 71 -19.53 -2.98 -1.27
N SER A 72 -20.57 -2.16 -1.07
CA SER A 72 -20.75 -1.40 0.18
C SER A 72 -19.61 -0.46 0.59
N ALA A 73 -18.70 -0.08 -0.31
CA ALA A 73 -17.48 0.68 0.04
C ALA A 73 -17.73 1.99 0.80
N PHE A 74 -18.80 2.71 0.48
CA PHE A 74 -19.20 3.97 1.15
C PHE A 74 -20.51 3.80 1.95
N GLN A 75 -20.95 2.56 2.21
CA GLN A 75 -22.28 2.30 2.76
C GLN A 75 -22.48 3.00 4.11
N GLY A 76 -23.58 3.75 4.22
CA GLY A 76 -23.98 4.41 5.46
C GLY A 76 -23.20 5.67 5.78
N ASN A 77 -22.31 6.13 4.90
CA ASN A 77 -21.61 7.39 5.14
C ASN A 77 -22.57 8.58 4.91
N THR A 78 -23.08 9.14 6.00
CA THR A 78 -23.99 10.28 5.99
C THR A 78 -23.28 11.63 5.99
N ALA A 79 -21.94 11.68 6.00
CA ALA A 79 -21.19 12.93 5.93
C ALA A 79 -20.99 13.39 4.48
N ILE A 80 -20.75 12.44 3.58
CA ILE A 80 -20.47 12.70 2.17
C ILE A 80 -21.64 13.44 1.50
N THR A 81 -21.29 14.54 0.85
CA THR A 81 -22.18 15.35 0.00
C THR A 81 -21.82 15.27 -1.47
N SER A 82 -20.53 15.10 -1.78
CA SER A 82 -20.02 14.91 -3.13
C SER A 82 -18.91 13.86 -3.19
N VAL A 83 -18.86 13.11 -4.31
CA VAL A 83 -17.79 12.14 -4.60
C VAL A 83 -17.22 12.42 -5.98
N ALA A 84 -15.90 12.59 -6.05
CA ALA A 84 -15.14 12.67 -7.28
C ALA A 84 -14.43 11.32 -7.52
N LEU A 85 -14.71 10.68 -8.65
CA LEU A 85 -14.14 9.40 -9.07
C LEU A 85 -13.14 9.58 -10.21
N PRO A 86 -12.00 8.87 -10.20
CA PRO A 86 -11.07 8.91 -11.31
C PRO A 86 -11.68 8.24 -12.56
N SER A 87 -11.27 8.70 -13.74
CA SER A 87 -11.71 8.13 -15.02
C SER A 87 -11.26 6.68 -15.24
N THR A 88 -10.37 6.16 -14.40
CA THR A 88 -9.92 4.76 -14.36
C THR A 88 -10.96 3.82 -13.76
N ILE A 89 -11.98 4.32 -13.04
CA ILE A 89 -13.02 3.46 -12.47
C ILE A 89 -13.86 2.84 -13.60
N THR A 90 -13.82 1.52 -13.68
CA THR A 90 -14.58 0.73 -14.67
C THR A 90 -15.76 -0.01 -14.05
N ARG A 91 -15.76 -0.24 -12.73
CA ARG A 91 -16.80 -1.00 -12.01
C ARG A 91 -17.16 -0.35 -10.68
N ILE A 92 -18.46 -0.37 -10.36
CA ILE A 92 -19.01 0.03 -9.06
C ILE A 92 -19.84 -1.13 -8.51
N GLY A 93 -19.49 -1.59 -7.32
CA GLY A 93 -20.09 -2.73 -6.65
C GLY A 93 -21.51 -2.46 -6.15
N GLU A 94 -22.23 -3.55 -5.88
CA GLU A 94 -23.57 -3.50 -5.32
C GLU A 94 -23.59 -2.66 -4.03
N ALA A 95 -24.59 -1.80 -3.87
CA ALA A 95 -24.79 -1.00 -2.66
C ALA A 95 -23.59 -0.14 -2.23
N ALA A 96 -22.62 0.14 -3.13
CA ALA A 96 -21.42 0.91 -2.83
C ALA A 96 -21.71 2.23 -2.10
N PHE A 97 -22.77 2.96 -2.49
CA PHE A 97 -23.20 4.21 -1.87
C PHE A 97 -24.55 4.10 -1.14
N LYS A 98 -24.93 2.90 -0.70
CA LYS A 98 -26.21 2.69 -0.02
C LYS A 98 -26.23 3.47 1.29
N ASN A 99 -27.35 4.14 1.58
CA ASN A 99 -27.53 4.97 2.78
C ASN A 99 -26.57 6.18 2.90
N CYS A 100 -25.92 6.61 1.80
CA CYS A 100 -25.25 7.91 1.73
C CYS A 100 -26.29 9.04 1.62
N THR A 101 -27.00 9.36 2.71
CA THR A 101 -28.21 10.17 2.68
C THR A 101 -28.02 11.63 2.25
N ARG A 102 -26.80 12.17 2.35
CA ARG A 102 -26.46 13.55 1.96
C ARG A 102 -25.77 13.64 0.60
N LEU A 103 -25.45 12.51 -0.02
CA LEU A 103 -24.77 12.47 -1.31
C LEU A 103 -25.70 13.04 -2.38
N SER A 104 -25.32 14.20 -2.94
CA SER A 104 -26.10 14.93 -3.94
C SER A 104 -25.36 15.11 -5.26
N SER A 105 -24.05 14.88 -5.28
CA SER A 105 -23.22 15.04 -6.48
C SER A 105 -22.22 13.90 -6.62
N MET A 106 -22.08 13.37 -7.84
CA MET A 106 -21.03 12.44 -8.21
C MET A 106 -20.44 12.89 -9.54
N THR A 107 -19.13 13.11 -9.57
CA THR A 107 -18.41 13.59 -10.75
C THR A 107 -17.27 12.66 -11.11
N SER A 108 -16.92 12.62 -12.39
CA SER A 108 -15.68 11.99 -12.86
C SER A 108 -14.64 13.06 -13.11
N TYR A 109 -13.38 12.76 -12.81
CA TYR A 109 -12.25 13.60 -13.21
C TYR A 109 -11.22 12.77 -13.98
N SER A 110 -10.43 13.42 -14.84
CA SER A 110 -9.36 12.73 -15.56
C SER A 110 -8.34 12.24 -14.55
N ALA A 111 -8.11 10.93 -14.49
CA ALA A 111 -6.98 10.39 -13.77
C ALA A 111 -5.68 11.00 -14.35
N ALA A 112 -4.66 11.14 -13.51
CA ALA A 112 -3.33 11.46 -14.02
C ALA A 112 -2.90 10.41 -15.07
N ALA A 113 -2.07 10.80 -16.04
CA ALA A 113 -1.63 9.89 -17.10
C ALA A 113 -0.77 8.73 -16.57
N GLU A 114 -0.06 8.98 -15.47
CA GLU A 114 0.79 8.05 -14.75
C GLU A 114 0.66 8.37 -13.24
N PRO A 115 0.93 7.41 -12.34
CA PRO A 115 1.09 7.73 -10.91
C PRO A 115 2.13 8.85 -10.77
N PRO A 116 1.99 9.75 -9.76
CA PRO A 116 3.02 10.75 -9.54
C PRO A 116 4.36 10.04 -9.49
N ALA A 117 5.29 10.47 -10.36
CA ALA A 117 6.62 9.88 -10.41
C ALA A 117 7.15 9.86 -8.98
N VAL A 118 7.38 8.66 -8.47
CA VAL A 118 8.07 8.49 -7.19
C VAL A 118 9.45 9.08 -7.45
N ASP A 119 9.76 10.21 -6.82
CA ASP A 119 11.17 10.60 -6.63
C ASP A 119 11.86 9.33 -6.17
N ILE A 120 12.96 8.90 -6.80
CA ILE A 120 13.64 7.67 -6.40
C ILE A 120 13.93 7.77 -4.89
N VAL A 121 13.12 7.08 -4.09
CA VAL A 121 13.24 7.09 -2.65
C VAL A 121 14.19 5.95 -2.31
N LEU A 122 15.42 6.31 -1.93
CA LEU A 122 16.39 5.32 -1.47
C LEU A 122 15.81 4.61 -0.24
N GLY A 123 15.70 3.29 -0.34
CA GLY A 123 15.12 2.44 0.69
C GLY A 123 13.66 2.09 0.47
N ASP A 124 12.97 2.65 -0.52
CA ASP A 124 11.60 2.27 -0.92
C ASP A 124 11.64 0.99 -1.77
N ALA A 125 11.56 -0.15 -1.09
CA ALA A 125 11.70 -1.47 -1.68
C ALA A 125 10.41 -1.96 -2.36
N ASP A 126 9.23 -1.50 -1.93
CA ASP A 126 7.95 -1.84 -2.59
C ASP A 126 7.49 -0.78 -3.63
N ASN A 127 8.27 0.29 -3.78
CA ASN A 127 8.07 1.41 -4.70
C ASN A 127 6.77 2.19 -4.43
N ASN A 128 6.31 2.24 -3.18
CA ASN A 128 5.09 2.93 -2.79
C ASN A 128 5.27 4.45 -2.60
N GLY A 129 6.51 4.94 -2.62
CA GLY A 129 6.87 6.35 -2.44
C GLY A 129 7.30 6.72 -1.03
N GLU A 130 7.36 5.77 -0.10
CA GLU A 130 7.75 5.96 1.30
C GLU A 130 8.94 5.07 1.66
N THR A 131 9.66 5.41 2.74
CA THR A 131 10.68 4.53 3.32
C THR A 131 10.23 4.15 4.71
N ASP A 132 9.74 2.92 4.86
CA ASP A 132 9.11 2.46 6.09
C ASP A 132 9.59 1.08 6.57
N ILE A 133 8.90 0.56 7.59
CA ILE A 133 9.21 -0.75 8.18
C ILE A 133 8.90 -1.91 7.22
N TYR A 134 7.95 -1.73 6.30
CA TYR A 134 7.56 -2.75 5.32
C TYR A 134 8.63 -2.92 4.24
N ASP A 135 9.33 -1.85 3.86
CA ASP A 135 10.48 -1.95 2.95
C ASP A 135 11.60 -2.82 3.52
N ALA A 136 11.96 -2.56 4.77
CA ALA A 136 12.98 -3.33 5.48
C ALA A 136 12.56 -4.80 5.62
N LEU A 137 11.28 -5.05 5.89
CA LEU A 137 10.73 -6.40 5.96
C LEU A 137 10.82 -7.12 4.60
N LEU A 138 10.51 -6.42 3.52
CA LEU A 138 10.55 -6.96 2.16
C LEU A 138 11.99 -7.36 1.77
N VAL A 139 12.99 -6.54 2.14
CA VAL A 139 14.42 -6.86 2.01
C VAL A 139 14.80 -8.10 2.82
N MET A 140 14.36 -8.22 4.07
CA MET A 140 14.62 -9.42 4.89
C MET A 140 14.00 -10.70 4.30
N GLN A 141 12.81 -10.61 3.70
CA GLN A 141 12.17 -11.74 3.03
C GLN A 141 12.95 -12.16 1.77
N TYR A 142 13.42 -11.18 1.00
CA TYR A 142 14.26 -11.42 -0.18
C TYR A 142 15.56 -12.12 0.20
N ASP A 143 16.29 -11.64 1.21
CA ASP A 143 17.53 -12.27 1.72
C ASP A 143 17.27 -13.70 2.24
N ALA A 144 16.11 -13.94 2.87
CA ALA A 144 15.68 -15.27 3.29
C ALA A 144 15.36 -16.24 2.11
N GLY A 145 15.45 -15.76 0.87
CA GLY A 145 15.22 -16.48 -0.37
C GLY A 145 13.75 -16.71 -0.68
N TRP A 146 12.86 -15.82 -0.23
CA TRP A 146 11.45 -15.88 -0.58
C TRP A 146 11.21 -15.23 -1.95
N SER A 147 10.23 -15.74 -2.68
CA SER A 147 9.80 -15.11 -3.93
C SER A 147 8.91 -13.92 -3.60
N VAL A 148 9.53 -12.74 -3.55
CA VAL A 148 8.87 -11.44 -3.33
C VAL A 148 9.27 -10.48 -4.44
N ALA A 149 8.37 -9.55 -4.80
CA ALA A 149 8.66 -8.49 -5.74
C ALA A 149 9.24 -7.30 -4.96
N ILE A 150 10.47 -6.89 -5.29
CA ILE A 150 11.17 -5.77 -4.64
C ILE A 150 11.85 -4.93 -5.72
N ASN A 151 11.98 -3.63 -5.48
CA ASN A 151 12.85 -2.77 -6.28
C ASN A 151 14.30 -2.90 -5.80
N ILE A 152 15.08 -3.74 -6.48
CA ILE A 152 16.48 -4.04 -6.13
C ILE A 152 17.33 -2.77 -6.12
N GLY A 153 17.07 -1.81 -7.03
CA GLY A 153 17.86 -0.59 -7.13
C GLY A 153 17.66 0.35 -5.94
N ASN A 154 16.45 0.41 -5.38
CA ASN A 154 16.14 1.23 -4.22
C ASN A 154 16.46 0.51 -2.90
N ALA A 155 16.36 -0.83 -2.90
CA ALA A 155 16.58 -1.66 -1.73
C ALA A 155 18.07 -1.83 -1.35
N ASP A 156 19.00 -1.62 -2.29
CA ASP A 156 20.45 -1.66 -2.04
C ASP A 156 20.91 -0.31 -1.48
N MET A 157 20.97 -0.20 -0.15
CA MET A 157 21.17 1.07 0.55
C MET A 157 22.64 1.46 0.70
N ASP A 158 23.55 0.48 0.64
CA ASP A 158 24.99 0.72 0.70
C ASP A 158 25.69 0.65 -0.68
N ALA A 159 24.93 0.36 -1.74
CA ALA A 159 25.36 0.26 -3.12
C ALA A 159 26.45 -0.80 -3.35
N ASN A 160 26.38 -1.91 -2.61
CA ASN A 160 27.33 -3.03 -2.74
C ASN A 160 26.88 -4.09 -3.77
N ASN A 161 25.76 -3.86 -4.47
CA ASN A 161 25.12 -4.76 -5.42
C ASN A 161 24.61 -6.08 -4.82
N THR A 162 24.39 -6.14 -3.50
CA THR A 162 23.80 -7.27 -2.80
C THR A 162 22.66 -6.77 -1.92
N ILE A 163 21.56 -7.53 -1.88
CA ILE A 163 20.41 -7.22 -1.02
C ILE A 163 20.50 -8.14 0.19
N ASN A 164 20.74 -7.57 1.36
CA ASN A 164 20.96 -8.32 2.59
C ASN A 164 20.42 -7.57 3.83
N LEU A 165 20.70 -8.09 5.03
CA LEU A 165 20.19 -7.52 6.28
C LEU A 165 20.76 -6.13 6.61
N GLU A 166 21.95 -5.79 6.13
CA GLU A 166 22.58 -4.47 6.30
C GLU A 166 21.75 -3.41 5.57
N ASP A 167 21.23 -3.72 4.38
CA ASP A 167 20.30 -2.85 3.66
C ASP A 167 19.02 -2.61 4.46
N ALA A 168 18.41 -3.68 4.97
CA ALA A 168 17.20 -3.56 5.79
C ALA A 168 17.43 -2.69 7.04
N LEU A 169 18.61 -2.79 7.66
CA LEU A 169 18.99 -1.95 8.80
C LEU A 169 19.14 -0.46 8.39
N LEU A 170 19.70 -0.19 7.22
CA LEU A 170 19.85 1.17 6.69
C LEU A 170 18.48 1.78 6.33
N ILE A 171 17.57 1.00 5.77
CA ILE A 171 16.17 1.41 5.51
C ILE A 171 15.51 1.85 6.81
N LEU A 172 15.62 1.06 7.89
CA LEU A 172 15.06 1.39 9.20
C LEU A 172 15.65 2.66 9.80
N GLN A 173 16.96 2.88 9.61
CA GLN A 173 17.63 4.10 10.08
C GLN A 173 17.21 5.34 9.28
N GLN A 174 16.87 5.16 8.00
CA GLN A 174 16.45 6.23 7.12
C GLN A 174 14.99 6.62 7.36
N GLY A 175 14.08 5.65 7.48
CA GLY A 175 12.68 5.90 7.82
C GLY A 175 12.49 6.57 9.19
N ALA A 176 13.38 6.34 10.15
CA ALA A 176 13.34 7.00 11.47
C ALA A 176 13.75 8.49 11.47
N LYS A 177 14.23 9.04 10.34
CA LYS A 177 14.65 10.45 10.21
C LYS A 177 13.58 11.36 9.60
N GLN A 178 12.48 10.80 9.09
CA GLN A 178 11.33 11.54 8.59
C GLN A 178 10.28 11.69 9.70
#